data_AF-A0A7Y4RMZ1-F1
#
_entry.id   AF-A0A7Y4RMZ1-F1
#
_cell.length_a   1.000
_cell.length_b   1.000
_cell.length_c   1.000
_cell.angle_alpha   90.00
_cell.angle_beta   90.00
_cell.angle_gamma   90.00
#
_symmetry.space_group_name_H-M   'P 1'
#
loop_
_entity.id
_entity.type
_entity.pdbx_description
1 polymer ?
#
loop_
_entity_poly.entity_id
_entity_poly.type
_entity_poly.pdbx_seq_one_letter_code
_entity_poly.pdbx_strand_id
1 'polypeptide(L)'
;MNRYWLRIGLGALLVFGLGMTAIAGVRKGKAEVRSLLASVGSEIPRTLADLGFRLDGQRVGDITGLHIEPTGTAETGKIALQVALTDPAILEVLRDCSLALENSRRLDSRTGFRCADQTELTDGDMVAVGEVTFEPGNITRSINLPRYQADRWRRSQIRSLDATLAKDGSGGVRAAGSFDVGNRQYGYATRRGTFKLETNTEGAIVSVRDDRGRSLLDFRADQNGVNLSIRDREGRNLFRMLADSIGAAIRSH
;
A
#
# COMPACT_ATOMS: atom_id res chain seq x y z
N MET A 1 9.01 -15.79 20.92
CA MET A 1 8.10 -15.16 19.94
C MET A 1 8.08 -13.61 19.98
N ASN A 2 9.09 -12.93 20.57
CA ASN A 2 9.04 -11.46 20.78
C ASN A 2 9.73 -10.62 19.68
N ARG A 3 10.55 -11.23 18.82
CA ARG A 3 11.39 -10.47 17.86
C ARG A 3 10.65 -9.95 16.63
N TYR A 4 9.51 -10.54 16.29
CA TYR A 4 8.71 -10.14 15.11
C TYR A 4 7.85 -8.90 15.42
N TRP A 5 7.22 -8.88 16.59
CA TRP A 5 6.46 -7.73 17.08
C TRP A 5 7.34 -6.51 17.33
N LEU A 6 8.58 -6.70 17.81
CA LEU A 6 9.52 -5.60 18.03
C LEU A 6 9.90 -4.89 16.72
N ARG A 7 10.00 -5.61 15.59
CA ARG A 7 10.31 -5.01 14.27
C ARG A 7 9.13 -4.20 13.73
N ILE A 8 7.90 -4.66 13.95
CA ILE A 8 6.68 -3.92 13.57
C ILE A 8 6.53 -2.66 14.45
N GLY A 9 6.76 -2.80 15.76
CA GLY A 9 6.74 -1.68 16.70
C GLY A 9 7.80 -0.62 16.38
N LEU A 10 9.03 -1.02 16.03
CA LEU A 10 10.11 -0.10 15.67
C LEU A 10 9.81 0.71 14.40
N GLY A 11 9.16 0.08 13.41
CA GLY A 11 8.72 0.77 12.19
C GLY A 11 7.68 1.85 12.48
N ALA A 12 6.67 1.54 13.32
CA ALA A 12 5.65 2.50 13.73
C ALA A 12 6.25 3.67 14.55
N LEU A 13 7.23 3.39 15.42
CA LEU A 13 7.91 4.39 16.24
C LEU A 13 8.74 5.38 15.39
N LEU A 14 9.33 4.91 14.29
CA LEU A 14 10.09 5.75 13.37
C LEU A 14 9.17 6.70 12.57
N VAL A 15 8.05 6.19 12.04
CA VAL A 15 7.03 7.04 11.39
C VAL A 15 6.44 8.05 12.37
N PHE A 16 6.19 7.63 13.62
CA PHE A 16 5.71 8.50 14.69
C PHE A 16 6.73 9.57 15.09
N GLY A 17 8.01 9.22 15.21
CA GLY A 17 9.09 10.17 15.52
C GLY A 17 9.21 11.26 14.45
N LEU A 18 9.05 10.89 13.18
CA LEU A 18 9.02 11.85 12.06
C LEU A 18 7.76 12.72 12.09
N GLY A 19 6.59 12.16 12.40
CA GLY A 19 5.34 12.93 12.53
C GLY A 19 5.36 13.92 13.70
N MET A 20 5.89 13.50 14.85
CA MET A 20 5.96 14.33 16.06
C MET A 20 7.01 15.44 15.96
N THR A 21 8.15 15.20 15.29
CA THR A 21 9.14 16.26 15.05
C THR A 21 8.61 17.35 14.13
N ALA A 22 7.81 16.98 13.12
CA ALA A 22 7.11 17.95 12.28
C ALA A 22 6.11 18.80 13.09
N ILE A 23 5.33 18.20 13.98
CA ILE A 23 4.33 18.91 14.80
C ILE A 23 5.00 19.75 15.91
N ALA A 24 6.09 19.27 16.51
CA ALA A 24 6.85 20.01 17.53
C ALA A 24 7.56 21.25 16.95
N GLY A 25 8.01 21.19 15.69
CA GLY A 25 8.54 22.35 14.97
C GLY A 25 7.51 23.47 14.77
N VAL A 26 6.23 23.11 14.58
CA VAL A 26 5.14 24.07 14.35
C VAL A 26 4.76 24.86 15.61
N ARG A 27 4.97 24.32 16.82
CA ARG A 27 4.57 24.99 18.07
C ARG A 27 5.55 26.07 18.57
N LYS A 28 6.78 26.17 18.04
CA LYS A 28 7.81 27.09 18.56
C LYS A 28 8.21 28.29 17.67
N GLY A 29 7.60 28.50 16.50
CA GLY A 29 7.99 29.61 15.61
C GLY A 29 6.81 30.30 14.94
N LYS A 30 6.11 31.18 15.64
CA LYS A 30 4.91 31.87 15.11
C LYS A 30 5.16 33.12 14.26
N ALA A 31 6.42 33.51 14.00
CA ALA A 31 6.70 34.73 13.23
C ALA A 31 7.49 34.53 11.93
N GLU A 32 8.14 33.38 11.71
CA GLU A 32 9.16 33.26 10.65
C GLU A 32 9.05 31.97 9.83
N VAL A 33 7.84 31.47 9.64
CA VAL A 33 7.59 30.19 8.91
C VAL A 33 6.49 30.33 7.85
N ARG A 34 6.14 31.55 7.41
CA ARG A 34 5.30 31.69 6.20
C ARG A 34 6.07 31.36 4.91
N SER A 35 7.40 31.41 4.91
CA SER A 35 8.24 31.04 3.75
C SER A 35 8.68 29.57 3.73
N LEU A 36 8.61 28.85 4.86
CA LEU A 36 9.02 27.44 4.96
C LEU A 36 7.82 26.46 5.06
N LEU A 37 6.61 26.94 5.39
CA LEU A 37 5.37 26.15 5.29
C LEU A 37 4.99 25.80 3.85
N ALA A 38 5.65 26.38 2.85
CA ALA A 38 5.47 26.01 1.45
C ALA A 38 6.23 24.73 1.04
N SER A 39 7.22 24.25 1.82
CA SER A 39 8.09 23.16 1.36
C SER A 39 8.03 21.85 2.15
N VAL A 40 7.43 21.77 3.35
CA VAL A 40 7.55 20.54 4.19
C VAL A 40 6.22 20.05 4.81
N GLY A 41 5.10 20.75 4.58
CA GLY A 41 3.81 20.43 5.21
C GLY A 41 2.91 19.39 4.52
N SER A 42 3.32 18.78 3.40
CA SER A 42 2.38 18.07 2.50
C SER A 42 2.74 16.63 2.12
N GLU A 43 3.79 16.03 2.67
CA GLU A 43 4.35 14.80 2.07
C GLU A 43 3.68 13.48 2.51
N ILE A 44 3.05 13.43 3.68
CA ILE A 44 2.48 12.17 4.21
C ILE A 44 1.09 11.85 3.61
N PRO A 45 0.17 12.81 3.40
CA PRO A 45 -1.09 12.52 2.70
C PRO A 45 -0.90 12.32 1.18
N ARG A 46 0.12 12.94 0.58
CA ARG A 46 0.33 12.88 -0.89
C ARG A 46 0.91 11.55 -1.37
N THR A 47 1.67 10.84 -0.55
CA THR A 47 2.38 9.63 -0.99
C THR A 47 1.45 8.45 -1.27
N LEU A 48 0.27 8.38 -0.63
CA LEU A 48 -0.77 7.41 -0.97
C LEU A 48 -1.72 7.93 -2.07
N ALA A 49 -1.92 9.25 -2.15
CA ALA A 49 -2.68 9.87 -3.24
C ALA A 49 -1.97 9.78 -4.61
N ASP A 50 -0.65 9.59 -4.60
CA ASP A 50 0.18 9.39 -5.80
C ASP A 50 0.46 7.91 -6.12
N LEU A 51 -0.39 6.98 -5.67
CA LEU A 51 -0.44 5.59 -6.19
C LEU A 51 -0.99 5.55 -7.63
N GLY A 52 -0.60 6.51 -8.46
CA GLY A 52 -0.86 6.50 -9.87
C GLY A 52 -0.10 5.35 -10.54
N PHE A 53 -0.71 4.79 -11.58
CA PHE A 53 0.02 3.88 -12.46
C PHE A 53 1.01 4.71 -13.28
N ARG A 54 2.30 4.38 -13.17
CA ARG A 54 3.37 5.06 -13.91
C ARG A 54 3.98 4.14 -14.95
N LEU A 55 4.18 4.67 -16.15
CA LEU A 55 4.90 4.04 -17.26
C LEU A 55 6.11 4.92 -17.60
N ASP A 56 7.31 4.33 -17.55
CA ASP A 56 8.58 5.02 -17.83
C ASP A 56 8.77 6.30 -17.00
N GLY A 57 8.38 6.23 -15.72
CA GLY A 57 8.44 7.36 -14.79
C GLY A 57 7.36 8.41 -14.96
N GLN A 58 6.51 8.34 -16.00
CA GLN A 58 5.37 9.24 -16.21
C GLN A 58 4.08 8.62 -15.64
N ARG A 59 3.28 9.40 -14.92
CA ARG A 59 1.95 8.94 -14.48
C ARG A 59 0.98 8.95 -15.66
N VAL A 60 0.35 7.80 -15.91
CA VAL A 60 -0.56 7.60 -17.05
C VAL A 60 -1.99 7.24 -16.63
N GLY A 61 -2.18 6.87 -15.36
CA GLY A 61 -3.49 6.55 -14.82
C GLY A 61 -3.49 6.39 -13.30
N ASP A 62 -4.61 5.90 -12.79
CA ASP A 62 -4.86 5.59 -11.40
C ASP A 62 -5.20 4.11 -11.25
N ILE A 63 -4.58 3.46 -10.27
CA ILE A 63 -4.93 2.08 -9.93
C ILE A 63 -6.31 2.10 -9.24
N THR A 64 -7.28 1.36 -9.75
CA THR A 64 -8.65 1.29 -9.22
C THR A 64 -8.95 -0.04 -8.53
N GLY A 65 -8.20 -1.09 -8.89
CA GLY A 65 -8.38 -2.43 -8.35
C GLY A 65 -7.08 -3.24 -8.35
N LEU A 66 -6.95 -4.10 -7.36
CA LEU A 66 -5.89 -5.09 -7.24
C LEU A 66 -6.52 -6.40 -6.77
N HIS A 67 -6.32 -7.44 -7.55
CA HIS A 67 -6.78 -8.78 -7.23
C HIS A 67 -5.60 -9.74 -7.34
N ILE A 68 -5.33 -10.48 -6.27
CA ILE A 68 -4.27 -11.47 -6.21
C ILE A 68 -4.94 -12.79 -5.86
N GLU A 69 -4.86 -13.75 -6.77
CA GLU A 69 -5.39 -15.09 -6.56
C GLU A 69 -4.28 -16.13 -6.48
N PRO A 70 -4.42 -17.14 -5.61
CA PRO A 70 -3.54 -18.29 -5.61
C PRO A 70 -3.92 -19.21 -6.78
N THR A 71 -3.00 -19.37 -7.72
CA THR A 71 -3.21 -20.26 -8.86
C THR A 71 -2.81 -21.69 -8.45
N GLY A 72 -3.73 -22.41 -7.79
CA GLY A 72 -3.57 -23.83 -7.47
C GLY A 72 -2.33 -24.22 -6.67
N THR A 73 -1.97 -25.51 -6.71
CA THR A 73 -0.88 -26.11 -5.92
C THR A 73 0.51 -25.91 -6.53
N ALA A 74 0.61 -25.52 -7.81
CA ALA A 74 1.88 -25.43 -8.54
C ALA A 74 2.07 -24.14 -9.36
N GLU A 75 1.04 -23.29 -9.51
CA GLU A 75 1.13 -22.11 -10.36
C GLU A 75 1.31 -20.82 -9.55
N THR A 76 1.98 -19.87 -10.19
CA THR A 76 2.26 -18.52 -9.68
C THR A 76 0.95 -17.85 -9.33
N GLY A 77 0.78 -17.34 -8.09
CA GLY A 77 -0.37 -16.48 -7.80
C GLY A 77 -0.43 -15.34 -8.81
N LYS A 78 -1.54 -15.22 -9.53
CA LYS A 78 -1.73 -14.22 -10.58
C LYS A 78 -2.14 -12.91 -9.94
N ILE A 79 -1.46 -11.84 -10.32
CA ILE A 79 -1.82 -10.47 -9.98
C ILE A 79 -2.66 -9.92 -11.13
N ALA A 80 -3.83 -9.40 -10.84
CA ALA A 80 -4.65 -8.64 -11.78
C ALA A 80 -4.79 -7.22 -11.23
N LEU A 81 -4.30 -6.24 -11.99
CA LEU A 81 -4.43 -4.82 -11.70
C LEU A 81 -5.47 -4.21 -12.63
N GLN A 82 -6.27 -3.29 -12.10
CA GLN A 82 -7.16 -2.43 -12.88
C GLN A 82 -6.66 -1.00 -12.79
N VAL A 83 -6.56 -0.34 -13.95
CA VAL A 83 -6.01 1.02 -14.07
C VAL A 83 -6.94 1.87 -14.92
N ALA A 84 -7.43 2.96 -14.35
CA ALA A 84 -8.12 4.01 -15.09
C ALA A 84 -7.10 5.02 -15.63
N LEU A 85 -6.93 5.06 -16.95
CA LEU A 85 -6.05 5.99 -17.65
C LEU A 85 -6.56 7.42 -17.55
N THR A 86 -5.63 8.34 -17.35
CA THR A 86 -5.91 9.78 -17.37
C THR A 86 -6.03 10.30 -18.79
N ASP A 87 -5.23 9.76 -19.72
CA ASP A 87 -5.25 10.11 -21.14
C ASP A 87 -5.46 8.84 -22.00
N PRO A 88 -6.57 8.73 -22.73
CA PRO A 88 -6.83 7.58 -23.58
C PRO A 88 -5.85 7.46 -24.76
N ALA A 89 -5.14 8.53 -25.16
CA ALA A 89 -4.13 8.45 -26.24
C ALA A 89 -2.97 7.51 -25.90
N ILE A 90 -2.73 7.25 -24.60
CA ILE A 90 -1.70 6.34 -24.12
C ILE A 90 -2.00 4.88 -24.46
N LEU A 91 -3.27 4.54 -24.78
CA LEU A 91 -3.65 3.19 -25.18
C LEU A 91 -2.83 2.68 -26.36
N GLU A 92 -2.51 3.52 -27.33
CA GLU A 92 -1.72 3.12 -28.50
C GLU A 92 -0.29 2.75 -28.10
N VAL A 93 0.33 3.48 -27.16
CA VAL A 93 1.66 3.13 -26.61
C VAL A 93 1.60 1.81 -25.84
N LEU A 94 0.52 1.58 -25.09
CA LEU A 94 0.32 0.36 -24.33
C LEU A 94 0.08 -0.86 -25.22
N ARG A 95 -0.34 -0.69 -26.49
CA ARG A 95 -0.67 -1.83 -27.36
C ARG A 95 0.53 -2.75 -27.59
N ASP A 96 1.70 -2.19 -27.81
CA ASP A 96 2.91 -2.99 -28.12
C ASP A 96 3.87 -3.09 -26.92
N CYS A 97 3.44 -2.60 -25.76
CA CYS A 97 4.24 -2.55 -24.54
C CYS A 97 4.05 -3.81 -23.68
N SER A 98 5.14 -4.55 -23.47
CA SER A 98 5.19 -5.56 -22.40
C SER A 98 5.66 -4.92 -21.11
N LEU A 99 4.84 -4.95 -20.07
CA LEU A 99 5.14 -4.26 -18.83
C LEU A 99 6.19 -5.03 -18.03
N ALA A 100 7.26 -4.34 -17.64
CA ALA A 100 8.25 -4.83 -16.69
C ALA A 100 8.29 -3.90 -15.47
N LEU A 101 8.52 -4.48 -14.28
CA LEU A 101 8.68 -3.69 -13.07
C LEU A 101 10.15 -3.29 -12.90
N GLU A 102 10.44 -2.00 -12.93
CA GLU A 102 11.82 -1.48 -12.91
C GLU A 102 12.53 -1.76 -11.58
N ASN A 103 11.81 -1.75 -10.46
CA ASN A 103 12.37 -2.02 -9.14
C ASN A 103 11.33 -2.56 -8.14
N SER A 104 11.10 -3.86 -8.10
CA SER A 104 10.14 -4.46 -7.16
C SER A 104 10.44 -4.24 -5.67
N ARG A 105 11.67 -3.84 -5.31
CA ARG A 105 12.03 -3.60 -3.90
C ARG A 105 11.57 -2.24 -3.39
N ARG A 106 11.34 -1.29 -4.30
CA ARG A 106 10.88 0.06 -4.01
C ARG A 106 9.84 0.38 -5.05
N LEU A 107 8.59 0.11 -4.72
CA LEU A 107 7.45 0.72 -5.40
C LEU A 107 7.17 2.01 -4.65
N ASP A 108 7.78 3.09 -5.12
CA ASP A 108 7.56 4.45 -4.63
C ASP A 108 6.99 5.35 -5.74
N SER A 109 6.82 6.64 -5.45
CA SER A 109 6.24 7.61 -6.39
C SER A 109 7.10 7.88 -7.64
N ARG A 110 8.35 7.42 -7.67
CA ARG A 110 9.30 7.62 -8.78
C ARG A 110 9.47 6.38 -9.64
N THR A 111 9.34 5.21 -9.04
CA THR A 111 9.48 3.91 -9.69
C THR A 111 8.13 3.37 -10.13
N GLY A 112 8.04 2.77 -11.30
CA GLY A 112 6.79 2.18 -11.77
C GLY A 112 7.01 0.99 -12.71
N PHE A 113 6.16 0.95 -13.72
CA PHE A 113 6.29 0.03 -14.83
C PHE A 113 7.08 0.71 -15.94
N ARG A 114 7.73 -0.09 -16.76
CA ARG A 114 8.38 0.35 -18.00
C ARG A 114 8.04 -0.61 -19.12
N CYS A 115 8.14 -0.15 -20.36
CA CYS A 115 8.03 -1.05 -21.50
C CYS A 115 9.34 -1.83 -21.67
N ALA A 116 9.27 -3.14 -21.54
CA ALA A 116 10.36 -4.04 -21.90
C ALA A 116 10.24 -4.41 -23.38
N ASP A 117 11.37 -4.38 -24.07
CA ASP A 117 11.48 -4.96 -25.41
C ASP A 117 11.57 -6.49 -25.35
N GLN A 118 11.44 -7.12 -26.53
CA GLN A 118 11.42 -8.58 -26.61
C GLN A 118 12.74 -9.22 -26.19
N THR A 119 13.87 -8.57 -26.48
CA THR A 119 15.21 -9.05 -26.10
C THR A 119 15.41 -9.06 -24.60
N GLU A 120 14.91 -8.05 -23.89
CA GLU A 120 15.01 -8.00 -22.45
C GLU A 120 14.10 -9.04 -21.77
N LEU A 121 12.93 -9.31 -22.35
CA LEU A 121 12.06 -10.38 -21.84
C LEU A 121 12.72 -11.75 -21.95
N THR A 122 13.44 -12.03 -23.04
CA THR A 122 14.13 -13.31 -23.25
C THR A 122 15.43 -13.39 -22.45
N ASP A 123 16.27 -12.37 -22.53
CA ASP A 123 17.63 -12.40 -21.99
C ASP A 123 17.66 -12.08 -20.49
N GLY A 124 16.68 -11.30 -20.01
CA GLY A 124 16.55 -10.91 -18.61
C GLY A 124 15.91 -11.98 -17.70
N ASP A 125 15.60 -13.16 -18.24
CA ASP A 125 14.85 -14.24 -17.56
C ASP A 125 13.57 -13.69 -16.89
N MET A 126 12.84 -12.89 -17.66
CA MET A 126 11.60 -12.27 -17.21
C MET A 126 10.47 -13.29 -17.31
N VAL A 127 9.64 -13.36 -16.28
CA VAL A 127 8.47 -14.23 -16.23
C VAL A 127 7.22 -13.40 -15.97
N ALA A 128 6.14 -13.73 -16.67
CA ALA A 128 4.84 -13.15 -16.41
C ALA A 128 4.35 -13.58 -15.01
N VAL A 129 3.94 -12.63 -14.19
CA VAL A 129 3.42 -12.84 -12.82
C VAL A 129 1.98 -12.36 -12.67
N GLY A 130 1.44 -11.72 -13.69
CA GLY A 130 0.13 -11.10 -13.62
C GLY A 130 -0.19 -10.30 -14.87
N GLU A 131 -1.24 -9.51 -14.78
CA GLU A 131 -1.84 -8.74 -15.85
C GLU A 131 -2.33 -7.39 -15.32
N VAL A 132 -2.31 -6.37 -16.17
CA VAL A 132 -2.92 -5.05 -15.94
C VAL A 132 -3.99 -4.85 -17.00
N THR A 133 -5.21 -4.54 -16.59
CA THR A 133 -6.29 -4.13 -17.48
C THR A 133 -6.46 -2.62 -17.40
N PHE A 134 -6.40 -1.95 -18.55
CA PHE A 134 -6.52 -0.50 -18.68
C PHE A 134 -7.91 -0.08 -19.13
N GLU A 135 -8.44 0.96 -18.50
CA GLU A 135 -9.73 1.60 -18.81
C GLU A 135 -9.52 3.08 -19.16
N PRO A 136 -10.20 3.65 -20.16
CA PRO A 136 -11.08 2.97 -21.12
C PRO A 136 -10.27 2.07 -22.08
N GLY A 137 -10.93 1.15 -22.77
CA GLY A 137 -10.33 0.33 -23.83
C GLY A 137 -10.18 -1.16 -23.51
N ASN A 138 -10.25 -1.54 -22.23
CA ASN A 138 -10.19 -2.93 -21.76
C ASN A 138 -8.98 -3.70 -22.34
N ILE A 139 -7.83 -3.01 -22.43
CA ILE A 139 -6.59 -3.59 -22.94
C ILE A 139 -5.89 -4.28 -21.77
N THR A 140 -5.57 -5.56 -21.91
CA THR A 140 -4.87 -6.34 -20.88
C THR A 140 -3.40 -6.54 -21.28
N ARG A 141 -2.47 -6.27 -20.36
CA ARG A 141 -1.02 -6.43 -20.58
C ARG A 141 -0.37 -7.22 -19.46
N SER A 142 0.50 -8.16 -19.83
CA SER A 142 1.23 -8.98 -18.88
C SER A 142 2.22 -8.13 -18.07
N ILE A 143 2.25 -8.38 -16.76
CA ILE A 143 3.26 -7.87 -15.84
C ILE A 143 4.38 -8.88 -15.77
N ASN A 144 5.59 -8.45 -16.13
CA ASN A 144 6.78 -9.28 -16.12
C ASN A 144 7.72 -8.87 -15.00
N LEU A 145 8.34 -9.87 -14.36
CA LEU A 145 9.36 -9.69 -13.34
C LEU A 145 10.55 -10.62 -13.60
N PRO A 146 11.76 -10.25 -13.16
CA PRO A 146 12.86 -11.20 -13.14
C PRO A 146 12.49 -12.44 -12.32
N ARG A 147 12.82 -13.64 -12.81
CA ARG A 147 12.43 -14.92 -12.18
C ARG A 147 12.72 -14.99 -10.68
N TYR A 148 13.89 -14.52 -10.24
CA TYR A 148 14.26 -14.54 -8.83
C TYR A 148 13.30 -13.71 -7.93
N GLN A 149 12.69 -12.65 -8.48
CA GLN A 149 11.70 -11.83 -7.79
C GLN A 149 10.34 -12.53 -7.80
N ALA A 150 9.95 -13.08 -8.95
CA ALA A 150 8.74 -13.90 -9.06
C ALA A 150 8.76 -15.07 -8.06
N ASP A 151 9.89 -15.76 -7.93
CA ASP A 151 10.07 -16.84 -6.95
C ASP A 151 9.97 -16.37 -5.50
N ARG A 152 10.46 -15.16 -5.20
CA ARG A 152 10.30 -14.56 -3.88
C ARG A 152 8.82 -14.26 -3.60
N TRP A 153 8.09 -13.72 -4.56
CA TRP A 153 6.65 -13.46 -4.44
C TRP A 153 5.85 -14.76 -4.30
N ARG A 154 6.20 -15.81 -5.04
CA ARG A 154 5.62 -17.15 -4.91
C ARG A 154 5.78 -17.74 -3.51
N ARG A 155 6.88 -17.38 -2.82
CA ARG A 155 7.12 -17.77 -1.42
C ARG A 155 6.48 -16.84 -0.39
N SER A 156 5.76 -15.80 -0.83
CA SER A 156 5.07 -14.91 0.10
C SER A 156 3.96 -15.65 0.85
N GLN A 157 3.64 -15.15 2.04
CA GLN A 157 2.56 -15.73 2.85
C GLN A 157 1.18 -15.24 2.41
N ILE A 158 1.10 -14.34 1.42
CA ILE A 158 -0.17 -13.83 0.90
C ILE A 158 -0.71 -14.87 -0.07
N ARG A 159 -1.85 -15.46 0.28
CA ARG A 159 -2.56 -16.42 -0.57
C ARG A 159 -3.52 -15.70 -1.51
N SER A 160 -4.30 -14.78 -0.96
CA SER A 160 -5.15 -13.90 -1.75
C SER A 160 -5.18 -12.49 -1.17
N LEU A 161 -5.39 -11.52 -2.05
CA LEU A 161 -5.62 -10.13 -1.70
C LEU A 161 -6.59 -9.55 -2.74
N ASP A 162 -7.77 -9.17 -2.30
CA ASP A 162 -8.71 -8.42 -3.11
C ASP A 162 -8.78 -7.01 -2.53
N ALA A 163 -8.54 -6.00 -3.36
CA ALA A 163 -8.52 -4.62 -2.95
C ALA A 163 -9.13 -3.72 -4.02
N THR A 164 -9.95 -2.78 -3.58
CA THR A 164 -10.49 -1.69 -4.39
C THR A 164 -9.88 -0.39 -3.91
N LEU A 165 -9.59 0.53 -4.84
CA LEU A 165 -9.08 1.85 -4.56
C LEU A 165 -9.98 2.89 -5.24
N ALA A 166 -10.50 3.83 -4.47
CA ALA A 166 -11.33 4.92 -4.94
C ALA A 166 -10.76 6.25 -4.46
N LYS A 167 -10.83 7.26 -5.33
CA LYS A 167 -10.54 8.65 -4.99
C LYS A 167 -11.85 9.43 -4.94
N ASP A 168 -12.01 10.30 -3.96
CA ASP A 168 -13.14 11.23 -3.91
C ASP A 168 -12.78 12.58 -4.55
N GLY A 169 -13.80 13.40 -4.83
CA GLY A 169 -13.63 14.71 -5.47
C GLY A 169 -12.86 15.74 -4.63
N SER A 170 -12.62 15.47 -3.34
CA SER A 170 -11.81 16.30 -2.46
C SER A 170 -10.33 15.89 -2.41
N GLY A 171 -9.94 14.88 -3.20
CA GLY A 171 -8.60 14.30 -3.20
C GLY A 171 -8.39 13.27 -2.09
N GLY A 172 -9.46 12.88 -1.38
CA GLY A 172 -9.44 11.78 -0.43
C GLY A 172 -9.28 10.44 -1.13
N VAL A 173 -8.66 9.49 -0.44
CA VAL A 173 -8.40 8.13 -0.94
C VAL A 173 -9.07 7.14 -0.01
N ARG A 174 -9.83 6.19 -0.58
CA ARG A 174 -10.43 5.06 0.12
C ARG A 174 -9.91 3.77 -0.51
N ALA A 175 -9.30 2.91 0.29
CA ALA A 175 -8.98 1.54 -0.10
C ALA A 175 -9.71 0.57 0.81
N ALA A 176 -10.29 -0.48 0.26
CA ALA A 176 -10.92 -1.52 1.06
C ALA A 176 -10.77 -2.87 0.37
N GLY A 177 -10.69 -3.92 1.17
CA GLY A 177 -10.40 -5.23 0.62
C GLY A 177 -10.44 -6.37 1.62
N SER A 178 -10.19 -7.57 1.11
CA SER A 178 -10.04 -8.79 1.88
C SER A 178 -8.67 -9.42 1.63
N PHE A 179 -8.17 -10.15 2.61
CA PHE A 179 -6.91 -10.86 2.49
C PHE A 179 -7.00 -12.27 3.09
N ASP A 180 -6.23 -13.20 2.54
CA ASP A 180 -5.92 -14.50 3.14
C ASP A 180 -4.40 -14.63 3.21
N VAL A 181 -3.86 -14.68 4.43
CA VAL A 181 -2.44 -14.92 4.67
C VAL A 181 -2.23 -16.27 5.35
N GLY A 182 -1.40 -17.11 4.77
CA GLY A 182 -1.10 -18.44 5.30
C GLY A 182 0.39 -18.69 5.31
N ASN A 183 0.88 -19.36 6.35
CA ASN A 183 2.25 -19.83 6.37
C ASN A 183 2.29 -21.33 6.04
N ARG A 184 2.46 -21.65 4.75
CA ARG A 184 2.57 -23.04 4.29
C ARG A 184 3.72 -23.80 4.97
N GLN A 185 4.80 -23.10 5.32
CA GLN A 185 6.03 -23.73 5.81
C GLN A 185 5.96 -24.21 7.27
N TYR A 186 4.98 -23.75 8.05
CA TYR A 186 4.93 -24.04 9.49
C TYR A 186 3.57 -24.55 9.99
N GLY A 187 2.66 -24.93 9.09
CA GLY A 187 1.35 -25.48 9.47
C GLY A 187 0.45 -24.52 10.26
N TYR A 188 0.76 -23.22 10.26
CA TYR A 188 -0.08 -22.24 10.96
C TYR A 188 -1.40 -22.03 10.21
N ALA A 189 -2.48 -21.91 10.98
CA ALA A 189 -3.80 -21.58 10.45
C ALA A 189 -3.75 -20.34 9.54
N THR A 190 -4.38 -20.47 8.38
CA THR A 190 -4.69 -19.35 7.47
C THR A 190 -5.38 -18.23 8.25
N ARG A 191 -4.99 -16.99 7.97
CA ARG A 191 -5.58 -15.80 8.57
C ARG A 191 -6.30 -15.05 7.47
N ARG A 192 -7.62 -15.02 7.58
CA ARG A 192 -8.46 -14.21 6.72
C ARG A 192 -8.87 -12.94 7.45
N GLY A 193 -9.15 -11.91 6.69
CA GLY A 193 -9.60 -10.65 7.25
C GLY A 193 -9.96 -9.64 6.18
N THR A 194 -10.36 -8.47 6.64
CA THR A 194 -10.64 -7.31 5.80
C THR A 194 -9.82 -6.13 6.27
N PHE A 195 -9.57 -5.20 5.36
CA PHE A 195 -8.97 -3.92 5.70
C PHE A 195 -9.76 -2.78 5.07
N LYS A 196 -9.69 -1.63 5.73
CA LYS A 196 -10.18 -0.35 5.24
C LYS A 196 -9.12 0.70 5.53
N LEU A 197 -8.78 1.47 4.51
CA LEU A 197 -7.97 2.67 4.56
C LEU A 197 -8.84 3.82 4.04
N GLU A 198 -8.90 4.92 4.74
CA GLU A 198 -9.58 6.13 4.29
C GLU A 198 -8.74 7.33 4.70
N THR A 199 -8.52 8.25 3.78
CA THR A 199 -7.80 9.50 4.01
C THR A 199 -8.56 10.61 3.32
N ASN A 200 -8.85 11.70 4.01
CA ASN A 200 -9.53 12.87 3.47
C ASN A 200 -9.07 14.13 4.24
N THR A 201 -9.77 15.24 4.04
CA THR A 201 -9.48 16.50 4.74
C THR A 201 -9.76 16.46 6.25
N GLU A 202 -10.61 15.54 6.70
CA GLU A 202 -10.94 15.38 8.12
C GLU A 202 -9.91 14.51 8.87
N GLY A 203 -9.25 13.59 8.16
CA GLY A 203 -8.24 12.74 8.76
C GLY A 203 -7.92 11.47 7.99
N ALA A 204 -7.31 10.53 8.70
CA ALA A 204 -6.95 9.20 8.22
C ALA A 204 -7.52 8.11 9.13
N ILE A 205 -8.05 7.06 8.54
CA ILE A 205 -8.56 5.86 9.21
C ILE A 205 -7.89 4.65 8.57
N VAL A 206 -7.30 3.79 9.39
CA VAL A 206 -6.85 2.45 8.99
C VAL A 206 -7.48 1.45 9.93
N SER A 207 -8.19 0.46 9.39
CA SER A 207 -8.83 -0.58 10.17
C SER A 207 -8.55 -1.92 9.52
N VAL A 208 -8.09 -2.88 10.33
CA VAL A 208 -7.86 -4.27 9.91
C VAL A 208 -8.67 -5.16 10.83
N ARG A 209 -9.55 -5.96 10.25
CA ARG A 209 -10.41 -6.89 10.96
C ARG A 209 -10.07 -8.33 10.59
N ASP A 210 -10.24 -9.24 11.53
CA ASP A 210 -10.17 -10.67 11.25
C ASP A 210 -11.43 -11.19 10.53
N ASP A 211 -11.46 -12.49 10.26
CA ASP A 211 -12.56 -13.21 9.64
C ASP A 211 -13.87 -13.19 10.44
N ARG A 212 -13.80 -12.86 11.73
CA ARG A 212 -14.97 -12.68 12.62
C ARG A 212 -15.37 -11.21 12.75
N GLY A 213 -14.76 -10.31 11.98
CA GLY A 213 -15.02 -8.86 12.04
C GLY A 213 -14.41 -8.17 13.26
N ARG A 214 -13.56 -8.85 14.03
CA ARG A 214 -12.92 -8.26 15.22
C ARG A 214 -11.73 -7.42 14.79
N SER A 215 -11.62 -6.23 15.36
CA SER A 215 -10.50 -5.34 15.08
C SER A 215 -9.19 -5.92 15.60
N LEU A 216 -8.22 -6.06 14.70
CA LEU A 216 -6.82 -6.38 14.99
C LEU A 216 -5.97 -5.10 15.05
N LEU A 217 -6.31 -4.12 14.22
CA LEU A 217 -5.69 -2.81 14.18
C LEU A 217 -6.77 -1.77 13.87
N ASP A 218 -6.87 -0.75 14.70
CA ASP A 218 -7.59 0.48 14.38
C ASP A 218 -6.65 1.65 14.61
N PHE A 219 -6.47 2.47 13.58
CA PHE A 219 -5.76 3.72 13.61
C PHE A 219 -6.72 4.81 13.12
N ARG A 220 -6.79 5.90 13.85
CA ARG A 220 -7.49 7.11 13.46
C ARG A 220 -6.61 8.30 13.79
N ALA A 221 -6.45 9.20 12.84
CA ALA A 221 -5.77 10.48 13.02
C ALA A 221 -6.65 11.57 12.44
N ASP A 222 -7.11 12.50 13.27
CA ASP A 222 -7.90 13.66 12.84
C ASP A 222 -7.44 14.92 13.61
N GLN A 223 -8.14 16.03 13.41
CA GLN A 223 -7.83 17.30 14.06
C GLN A 223 -7.82 17.25 15.60
N ASN A 224 -8.47 16.25 16.21
CA ASN A 224 -8.51 16.09 17.67
C ASN A 224 -7.36 15.24 18.19
N GLY A 225 -6.64 14.53 17.33
CA GLY A 225 -5.52 13.69 17.73
C GLY A 225 -5.42 12.36 16.98
N VAL A 226 -4.64 11.45 17.56
CA VAL A 226 -4.34 10.12 17.06
C VAL A 226 -4.78 9.07 18.08
N ASN A 227 -5.49 8.06 17.61
CA ASN A 227 -5.85 6.88 18.37
C ASN A 227 -5.38 5.64 17.60
N LEU A 228 -4.48 4.87 18.19
CA LEU A 228 -4.00 3.60 17.67
C LEU A 228 -4.32 2.50 18.68
N SER A 229 -4.99 1.45 18.23
CA SER A 229 -5.31 0.26 19.00
C SER A 229 -4.89 -0.98 18.22
N ILE A 230 -4.05 -1.81 18.83
CA ILE A 230 -3.64 -3.11 18.29
C ILE A 230 -4.12 -4.18 19.25
N ARG A 231 -4.84 -5.17 18.73
CA ARG A 231 -5.40 -6.27 19.49
C ARG A 231 -4.92 -7.61 18.97
N ASP A 232 -4.84 -8.57 19.87
CA ASP A 232 -4.67 -9.96 19.47
C ASP A 232 -6.00 -10.57 18.99
N ARG A 233 -5.96 -11.86 18.68
CA ARG A 233 -7.12 -12.62 18.20
C ARG A 233 -8.12 -12.95 19.29
N GLU A 234 -7.77 -12.77 20.55
CA GLU A 234 -8.67 -12.90 21.68
C GLU A 234 -9.36 -11.56 21.96
N GLY A 235 -9.02 -10.50 21.21
CA GLY A 235 -9.52 -9.14 21.39
C GLY A 235 -8.82 -8.39 22.53
N ARG A 236 -7.76 -8.95 23.11
CA ARG A 236 -6.98 -8.30 24.16
C ARG A 236 -6.13 -7.19 23.53
N ASN A 237 -6.10 -6.04 24.18
CA ASN A 237 -5.27 -4.93 23.73
C ASN A 237 -3.81 -5.28 23.97
N LEU A 238 -3.02 -5.33 22.91
CA LEU A 238 -1.56 -5.48 22.98
C LEU A 238 -0.91 -4.10 23.13
N PHE A 239 -1.47 -3.12 22.42
CA PHE A 239 -0.96 -1.77 22.38
C PHE A 239 -2.10 -0.80 22.17
N ARG A 240 -2.09 0.29 22.93
CA ARG A 240 -2.97 1.44 22.73
C ARG A 240 -2.18 2.72 22.88
N MET A 241 -2.33 3.62 21.93
CA MET A 241 -1.79 4.97 21.98
C MET A 241 -2.91 5.97 21.71
N LEU A 242 -2.95 7.00 22.54
CA LEU A 242 -3.79 8.18 22.38
C LEU A 242 -2.87 9.38 22.40
N ALA A 243 -2.95 10.26 21.42
CA ALA A 243 -2.21 11.51 21.40
C ALA A 243 -3.12 12.63 20.94
N ASP A 244 -3.20 13.73 21.67
CA ASP A 244 -4.05 14.87 21.36
C ASP A 244 -3.30 16.18 21.63
N SER A 245 -4.03 17.30 21.69
CA SER A 245 -3.44 18.60 21.95
C SER A 245 -2.84 18.74 23.35
N ILE A 246 -3.29 17.93 24.31
CA ILE A 246 -2.97 17.96 25.75
C ILE A 246 -1.77 17.05 26.04
N GLY A 247 -1.62 15.93 25.33
CA GLY A 247 -0.45 15.07 25.48
C GLY A 247 -0.56 13.74 24.74
N ALA A 248 0.29 12.80 25.12
CA ALA A 248 0.26 11.43 24.61
C ALA A 248 0.27 10.42 25.75
N ALA A 249 -0.56 9.39 25.63
CA ALA A 249 -0.66 8.27 26.55
C ALA A 249 -0.45 6.96 25.77
N ILE A 250 0.45 6.13 26.27
CA ILE A 250 0.77 4.82 25.70
C ILE A 250 0.49 3.76 26.76
N ARG A 251 -0.20 2.69 26.36
CA ARG A 251 -0.42 1.49 27.19
C ARG A 251 -0.02 0.26 26.38
N SER A 252 0.86 -0.55 26.95
CA SER A 252 1.24 -1.87 26.44
C SER A 252 0.97 -2.91 27.52
N HIS A 253 0.43 -4.07 27.11
CA HIS A 253 0.19 -5.21 27.99
C HIS A 253 1.21 -6.32 27.76
#